data_AF-A0A2D6P9M2-F1
#
_entry.id   AF-A0A2D6P9M2-F1
#
_cell.length_a   1.000
_cell.length_b   1.000
_cell.length_c   1.000
_cell.angle_alpha   90.00
_cell.angle_beta   90.00
_cell.angle_gamma   90.00
#
_symmetry.space_group_name_H-M   'P 1'
#
loop_
_entity.id
_entity.type
_entity.pdbx_description
1 polymer ?
#
loop_
_entity_poly.entity_id
_entity_poly.type
_entity_poly.pdbx_seq_one_letter_code
_entity_poly.pdbx_strand_id
1 'polypeptide(L)'
;MSNKDRQMAEKNAFGVEQKTKTKEEPKAEQKVLAADSIYAHLDTDGDGIITDEEMARAKEIAEFEHKRKMQENEDAKEDQIRSMAWFALWGMLLYPVLILATSLFGIDDAAKLIGDIAPTYFVAIAGLVAAFFGANAYSKGKGESPKK
;
A
#
# COMPACT_ATOMS: atom_id res chain seq x y z
N MET A 1 81.92 0.89 -3.25
CA MET A 1 81.25 2.17 -2.90
C MET A 1 80.39 2.59 -4.09
N SER A 2 79.06 2.57 -4.06
CA SER A 2 78.10 3.31 -3.20
C SER A 2 78.25 4.83 -3.29
N ASN A 3 77.34 5.49 -4.00
CA ASN A 3 76.44 6.56 -3.50
C ASN A 3 75.87 7.32 -4.72
N LYS A 4 74.55 7.30 -5.00
CA LYS A 4 73.47 8.04 -4.33
C LYS A 4 73.52 9.58 -4.35
N ASP A 5 74.46 10.23 -5.06
CA ASP A 5 74.61 11.69 -4.91
C ASP A 5 74.24 12.52 -6.16
N ARG A 6 73.16 12.18 -6.86
CA ARG A 6 72.56 13.08 -7.88
C ARG A 6 71.04 13.12 -7.80
N GLN A 7 70.54 13.57 -6.65
CA GLN A 7 69.28 14.30 -6.61
C GLN A 7 69.59 15.67 -5.99
N MET A 8 69.82 16.65 -6.87
CA MET A 8 69.86 18.06 -6.51
C MET A 8 68.43 18.47 -6.14
N ALA A 9 68.12 18.40 -4.84
CA ALA A 9 66.95 19.04 -4.27
C ALA A 9 67.28 20.53 -4.06
N GLU A 10 66.75 21.38 -4.93
CA GLU A 10 66.79 22.83 -4.76
C GLU A 10 65.90 23.19 -3.55
N LYS A 11 66.54 23.62 -2.46
CA LYS A 11 65.90 23.91 -1.16
C LYS A 11 65.51 25.39 -1.09
N ASN A 12 64.26 25.66 -0.70
CA ASN A 12 63.82 27.00 -0.30
C ASN A 12 64.30 27.34 1.13
N ALA A 13 64.51 28.64 1.40
CA ALA A 13 65.25 29.23 2.52
C ALA A 13 64.74 28.97 3.96
N PHE A 14 63.76 28.08 4.16
CA PHE A 14 63.28 27.69 5.50
C PHE A 14 63.25 26.17 5.73
N GLY A 15 63.85 25.36 4.85
CA GLY A 15 64.12 23.93 5.15
C GLY A 15 62.90 23.03 5.40
N VAL A 16 61.69 23.48 5.08
CA VAL A 16 60.46 22.68 5.17
C VAL A 16 60.02 22.27 3.77
N GLU A 17 59.95 20.96 3.53
CA GLU A 17 59.34 20.38 2.33
C GLU A 17 57.84 20.72 2.30
N GLN A 18 57.47 21.71 1.49
CA GLN A 18 56.07 21.87 1.12
C GLN A 18 55.73 20.81 0.07
N LYS A 19 55.26 19.65 0.53
CA LYS A 19 54.40 18.80 -0.31
C LYS A 19 53.10 19.57 -0.52
N THR A 20 53.03 20.37 -1.59
CA THR A 20 51.77 20.82 -2.16
C THR A 20 51.01 19.56 -2.59
N LYS A 21 50.17 19.04 -1.69
CA LYS A 21 49.08 18.16 -2.09
C LYS A 21 48.18 19.00 -2.99
N THR A 22 48.37 18.86 -4.30
CA THR A 22 47.32 19.16 -5.28
C THR A 22 46.08 18.43 -4.79
N LYS A 23 45.10 19.19 -4.29
CA LYS A 23 43.75 18.66 -4.10
C LYS A 23 43.24 18.35 -5.49
N GLU A 24 43.44 17.12 -5.93
CA GLU A 24 42.66 16.57 -7.03
C GLU A 24 41.22 16.54 -6.54
N GLU A 25 40.40 17.43 -7.11
CA GLU A 25 38.95 17.32 -7.01
C GLU A 25 38.57 15.94 -7.53
N PRO A 26 37.71 15.18 -6.83
CA PRO A 26 37.32 13.86 -7.29
C PRO A 26 36.59 14.04 -8.63
N LYS A 27 37.23 13.57 -9.71
CA LYS A 27 36.60 13.41 -11.01
C LYS A 27 35.32 12.61 -10.79
N ALA A 28 34.17 13.23 -11.01
CA ALA A 28 32.89 12.59 -10.87
C ALA A 28 32.78 11.47 -11.90
N GLU A 29 33.16 10.25 -11.53
CA GLU A 29 32.90 9.05 -12.30
C GLU A 29 31.38 8.83 -12.30
N GLN A 30 30.77 9.05 -13.47
CA GLN A 30 29.34 8.90 -13.68
C GLN A 30 28.96 7.41 -13.55
N LYS A 31 27.95 7.11 -12.75
CA LYS A 31 27.51 5.73 -12.50
C LYS A 31 26.58 5.30 -13.63
N VAL A 32 27.06 4.39 -14.47
CA VAL A 32 26.32 3.80 -15.61
C VAL A 32 25.55 2.54 -15.21
N LEU A 33 24.47 2.28 -15.93
CA LEU A 33 23.61 1.11 -15.72
C LEU A 33 24.29 -0.19 -16.15
N ALA A 34 23.95 -1.29 -15.48
CA ALA A 34 24.36 -2.63 -15.90
C ALA A 34 23.64 -3.05 -17.19
N ALA A 35 24.32 -3.80 -18.07
CA ALA A 35 23.83 -4.20 -19.40
C ALA A 35 22.46 -4.92 -19.40
N ASP A 36 22.08 -5.53 -18.27
CA ASP A 36 20.83 -6.28 -18.11
C ASP A 36 19.92 -5.65 -17.01
N SER A 37 20.03 -4.35 -16.77
CA SER A 37 19.25 -3.66 -15.74
C SER A 37 17.75 -3.65 -16.08
N ILE A 38 16.91 -4.10 -15.13
CA ILE A 38 15.44 -4.03 -15.24
C ILE A 38 14.97 -2.59 -15.47
N TYR A 39 15.76 -1.60 -15.05
CA TYR A 39 15.48 -0.17 -15.16
C TYR A 39 15.93 0.46 -16.49
N ALA A 40 16.49 -0.32 -17.42
CA ALA A 40 16.90 0.18 -18.74
C ALA A 40 15.74 0.81 -19.54
N HIS A 41 14.48 0.52 -19.19
CA HIS A 41 13.30 1.14 -19.79
C HIS A 41 12.98 2.56 -19.27
N LEU A 42 13.63 3.00 -18.19
CA LEU A 42 13.48 4.37 -17.68
C LEU A 42 14.43 5.38 -18.34
N ASP A 43 15.52 4.88 -18.91
CA ASP A 43 16.49 5.65 -19.69
C ASP A 43 15.83 6.06 -21.02
N THR A 44 15.41 7.32 -21.09
CA THR A 44 14.57 7.85 -22.18
C THR A 44 15.41 8.45 -23.30
N ASP A 45 16.63 8.91 -22.99
CA ASP A 45 17.56 9.50 -23.95
C ASP A 45 18.65 8.53 -24.44
N GLY A 46 18.76 7.35 -23.81
CA GLY A 46 19.60 6.23 -24.24
C GLY A 46 21.07 6.42 -23.93
N ASP A 47 21.41 7.25 -22.95
CA ASP A 47 22.78 7.56 -22.56
C ASP A 47 23.40 6.54 -21.58
N GLY A 48 22.60 5.60 -21.07
CA GLY A 48 23.01 4.56 -20.13
C GLY A 48 23.05 5.01 -18.67
N ILE A 49 22.53 6.19 -18.33
CA ILE A 49 22.49 6.78 -17.00
C ILE A 49 21.05 7.24 -16.70
N ILE A 50 20.41 6.64 -15.69
CA ILE A 50 19.08 7.14 -15.27
C ILE A 50 19.27 8.41 -14.44
N THR A 51 18.76 9.52 -14.95
CA THR A 51 18.74 10.80 -14.26
C THR A 51 17.63 10.86 -13.19
N ASP A 52 17.80 11.72 -12.19
CA ASP A 52 16.77 11.94 -11.16
C ASP A 52 15.43 12.40 -11.76
N GLU A 53 15.46 13.11 -12.90
CA GLU A 53 14.26 13.53 -13.64
C GLU A 53 13.52 12.36 -14.28
N GLU A 54 14.24 11.38 -14.83
CA GLU A 54 13.65 10.17 -15.42
C GLU A 54 13.06 9.25 -14.36
N MET A 55 13.74 9.07 -13.23
CA MET A 55 13.20 8.37 -12.06
C MET A 55 11.94 9.08 -11.52
N ALA A 56 11.95 10.41 -11.46
CA ALA A 56 10.81 11.19 -10.98
C ALA A 56 9.59 11.03 -11.90
N ARG A 57 9.79 11.12 -13.23
CA ARG A 57 8.70 10.90 -14.20
C ARG A 57 8.13 9.49 -14.13
N ALA A 58 8.97 8.46 -14.05
CA ALA A 58 8.49 7.09 -13.95
C ALA A 58 7.75 6.82 -12.64
N LYS A 59 8.21 7.40 -11.53
CA LYS A 59 7.52 7.33 -10.25
C LYS A 59 6.16 8.03 -10.30
N GLU A 60 6.09 9.20 -10.93
CA GLU A 60 4.84 9.93 -11.12
C GLU A 60 3.84 9.13 -11.98
N ILE A 61 4.30 8.51 -13.06
CA ILE A 61 3.48 7.63 -13.91
C ILE A 61 2.99 6.41 -13.12
N ALA A 62 3.87 5.75 -12.36
CA ALA A 62 3.51 4.59 -11.54
C ALA A 62 2.51 4.97 -10.43
N GLU A 63 2.69 6.12 -9.79
CA GLU A 63 1.76 6.63 -8.78
C GLU A 63 0.39 6.99 -9.39
N PHE A 64 0.38 7.56 -10.59
CA PHE A 64 -0.84 7.88 -11.32
C PHE A 64 -1.59 6.62 -11.76
N GLU A 65 -0.91 5.61 -12.29
CA GLU A 65 -1.49 4.31 -12.62
C GLU A 65 -2.02 3.58 -11.38
N HIS A 66 -1.28 3.63 -10.27
CA HIS A 66 -1.72 3.02 -9.01
C HIS A 66 -2.96 3.71 -8.48
N LYS A 67 -3.02 5.05 -8.51
CA LYS A 67 -4.23 5.81 -8.13
C LYS A 67 -5.42 5.46 -9.02
N ARG A 68 -5.23 5.38 -10.34
CA ARG A 68 -6.30 4.95 -11.26
C ARG A 68 -6.80 3.54 -10.96
N LYS A 69 -5.91 2.57 -10.79
CA LYS A 69 -6.28 1.18 -10.46
C LYS A 69 -6.99 1.07 -9.12
N MET A 70 -6.61 1.89 -8.13
CA MET A 70 -7.31 1.97 -6.85
C MET A 70 -8.73 2.51 -7.01
N GLN A 71 -8.90 3.58 -7.79
CA GLN A 71 -10.23 4.16 -8.07
C GLN A 71 -11.13 3.18 -8.83
N GLU A 72 -10.61 2.51 -9.87
CA GLU A 72 -11.36 1.49 -10.61
C GLU A 72 -11.77 0.31 -9.72
N ASN A 73 -10.95 -0.05 -8.73
CA ASN A 73 -11.26 -1.08 -7.76
C ASN A 73 -12.26 -0.60 -6.69
N GLU A 74 -12.31 0.70 -6.38
CA GLU A 74 -13.32 1.29 -5.51
C GLU A 74 -14.70 1.23 -6.18
N ASP A 75 -14.81 1.66 -7.44
CA ASP A 75 -16.05 1.60 -8.21
C ASP A 75 -16.57 0.15 -8.32
N ALA A 76 -15.67 -0.80 -8.60
CA ALA A 76 -16.03 -2.22 -8.66
C ALA A 76 -16.49 -2.79 -7.31
N LYS A 77 -16.01 -2.25 -6.18
CA LYS A 77 -16.50 -2.63 -4.85
C LYS A 77 -17.88 -2.03 -4.59
N GLU A 78 -18.14 -0.80 -5.02
CA GLU A 78 -19.45 -0.16 -4.85
C GLU A 78 -20.56 -0.92 -5.58
N ASP A 79 -20.31 -1.33 -6.83
CA ASP A 79 -21.28 -2.12 -7.61
C ASP A 79 -21.49 -3.52 -7.02
N GLN A 80 -20.45 -4.13 -6.47
CA GLN A 80 -20.58 -5.39 -5.73
C GLN A 80 -21.38 -5.22 -4.44
N ILE A 81 -21.15 -4.15 -3.67
CA ILE A 81 -21.92 -3.84 -2.47
C ILE A 81 -23.39 -3.61 -2.83
N ARG A 82 -23.69 -2.91 -3.93
CA ARG A 82 -25.07 -2.73 -4.41
C ARG A 82 -25.72 -4.06 -4.76
N SER A 83 -25.00 -4.93 -5.45
CA SER A 83 -25.49 -6.25 -5.85
C SER A 83 -25.75 -7.14 -4.63
N MET A 84 -24.83 -7.14 -3.66
CA MET A 84 -24.98 -7.84 -2.39
C MET A 84 -26.14 -7.28 -1.57
N ALA A 85 -26.29 -5.95 -1.52
CA ALA A 85 -27.39 -5.30 -0.83
C ALA A 85 -28.73 -5.68 -1.45
N TRP A 86 -28.83 -5.70 -2.78
CA TRP A 86 -30.05 -6.12 -3.47
C TRP A 86 -30.45 -7.56 -3.12
N PHE A 87 -29.48 -8.48 -3.11
CA PHE A 87 -29.71 -9.86 -2.69
C PHE A 87 -30.18 -9.96 -1.23
N ALA A 88 -29.55 -9.21 -0.32
CA ALA A 88 -29.94 -9.17 1.08
C ALA A 88 -31.35 -8.58 1.27
N LEU A 89 -31.72 -7.55 0.50
CA LEU A 89 -33.06 -6.95 0.53
C LEU A 89 -34.13 -7.96 0.10
N TRP A 90 -33.88 -8.75 -0.97
CA TRP A 90 -34.78 -9.83 -1.36
C TRP A 90 -34.88 -10.93 -0.30
N GLY A 91 -33.75 -11.33 0.29
CA GLY A 91 -33.72 -12.35 1.35
C GLY A 91 -34.47 -11.90 2.61
N MET A 92 -34.35 -10.63 3.01
CA MET A 92 -35.08 -10.07 4.15
C MET A 92 -36.58 -9.96 3.87
N LEU A 93 -36.98 -9.66 2.64
CA LEU A 93 -38.37 -9.59 2.24
C LEU A 93 -39.02 -10.98 2.09
N LEU A 94 -38.23 -12.01 1.78
CA LEU A 94 -38.71 -13.38 1.62
C LEU A 94 -39.39 -13.89 2.90
N TYR A 95 -38.86 -13.59 4.09
CA TYR A 95 -39.42 -14.09 5.35
C TYR A 95 -40.85 -13.59 5.62
N PRO A 96 -41.16 -12.27 5.58
CA PRO A 96 -42.53 -11.77 5.70
C PRO A 96 -43.46 -12.25 4.58
N VAL A 97 -42.97 -12.34 3.34
CA VAL A 97 -43.79 -12.78 2.19
C VAL A 97 -44.23 -14.24 2.36
N LEU A 98 -43.34 -15.12 2.85
CA LEU A 98 -43.68 -16.51 3.10
C LEU A 98 -44.71 -16.66 4.24
N ILE A 99 -44.58 -15.88 5.32
CA ILE A 99 -45.57 -15.88 6.42
C ILE A 99 -46.95 -15.43 5.90
N LEU A 100 -46.98 -14.40 5.07
CA LEU A 100 -48.21 -13.94 4.43
C LEU A 100 -48.80 -15.03 3.53
N ALA A 101 -47.97 -15.69 2.73
CA ALA A 101 -48.40 -16.79 1.87
C ALA A 101 -48.99 -17.96 2.68
N THR A 102 -48.35 -18.40 3.77
CA THR A 102 -48.87 -19.48 4.61
C THR A 102 -50.20 -19.12 5.26
N SER A 103 -50.41 -17.85 5.62
CA SER A 103 -51.70 -17.36 6.13
C SER A 103 -52.78 -17.37 5.04
N LEU A 104 -52.44 -16.99 3.79
CA LEU A 104 -53.36 -17.06 2.65
C LEU A 104 -53.77 -18.49 2.27
N PHE A 105 -52.86 -19.45 2.46
CA PHE A 105 -53.14 -20.89 2.27
C PHE A 105 -53.81 -21.56 3.49
N GLY A 106 -54.15 -20.80 4.55
CA GLY A 106 -54.86 -21.31 5.73
C GLY A 106 -54.01 -22.17 6.67
N ILE A 107 -52.68 -22.05 6.60
CA ILE A 107 -51.73 -22.77 7.46
C ILE A 107 -51.36 -21.87 8.65
N ASP A 108 -52.35 -21.54 9.48
CA ASP A 108 -52.24 -20.53 10.54
C ASP A 108 -51.27 -20.95 11.66
N ASP A 109 -51.13 -22.25 11.91
CA ASP A 109 -50.23 -22.78 12.94
C ASP A 109 -48.75 -22.57 12.58
N ALA A 110 -48.40 -22.65 11.30
CA ALA A 110 -47.03 -22.38 10.84
C ALA A 110 -46.67 -20.90 11.00
N ALA A 111 -47.60 -19.99 10.66
CA ALA A 111 -47.40 -18.56 10.82
C ALA A 111 -47.23 -18.16 12.30
N LYS A 112 -48.04 -18.73 13.19
CA LYS A 112 -47.94 -18.50 14.65
C LYS A 112 -46.63 -19.01 15.22
N LEU A 113 -46.25 -20.26 14.92
CA LEU A 113 -44.99 -20.84 15.40
C LEU A 113 -43.78 -19.99 14.97
N ILE A 114 -43.76 -19.55 13.71
CA ILE A 114 -42.70 -18.69 13.17
C ILE A 114 -42.69 -17.32 13.87
N GLY A 115 -43.87 -16.74 14.14
CA GLY A 115 -43.99 -15.50 14.90
C GLY A 115 -43.45 -15.62 16.33
N ASP A 116 -43.74 -16.73 17.01
CA ASP A 116 -43.37 -16.94 18.42
C ASP A 116 -41.86 -17.13 18.62
N ILE A 117 -41.15 -17.71 17.65
CA ILE A 117 -39.69 -17.90 17.70
C ILE A 117 -38.90 -16.67 17.19
N ALA A 118 -39.55 -15.73 16.51
CA ALA A 118 -38.89 -14.56 15.92
C ALA A 118 -38.09 -13.72 16.94
N PRO A 119 -38.62 -13.40 18.15
CA PRO A 119 -37.88 -12.62 19.14
C PRO A 119 -36.55 -13.28 19.55
N THR A 120 -36.51 -14.61 19.67
CA THR A 120 -35.30 -15.35 20.04
C THR A 120 -34.21 -15.21 18.97
N TYR A 121 -34.57 -15.28 17.69
CA TYR A 121 -33.61 -15.06 16.60
C TYR A 121 -33.11 -13.63 16.55
N PHE A 122 -33.96 -12.62 16.76
CA PHE A 122 -33.54 -11.22 16.81
C PHE A 122 -32.53 -10.96 17.93
N VAL A 123 -32.78 -11.49 19.13
CA VAL A 123 -31.87 -11.35 20.27
C VAL A 123 -30.54 -12.06 19.97
N ALA A 124 -30.56 -13.25 19.38
CA ALA A 124 -29.34 -13.99 19.03
C ALA A 124 -28.49 -13.25 17.98
N ILE A 125 -29.11 -12.74 16.91
CA ILE A 125 -28.42 -11.97 15.87
C ILE A 125 -27.86 -10.66 16.45
N ALA A 126 -28.64 -9.95 17.28
CA ALA A 126 -28.17 -8.74 17.96
C ALA A 126 -26.93 -9.02 18.84
N GLY A 127 -26.93 -10.14 19.56
CA GLY A 127 -25.77 -10.58 20.34
C GLY A 127 -24.53 -10.86 19.48
N LEU A 128 -24.70 -11.55 18.35
CA LEU A 128 -23.60 -11.87 17.42
C LEU A 128 -23.01 -10.60 16.80
N VAL A 129 -23.87 -9.68 16.38
CA VAL A 129 -23.49 -8.36 15.83
C VAL A 129 -22.78 -7.51 16.90
N ALA A 130 -23.33 -7.44 18.12
CA ALA A 130 -22.72 -6.71 19.23
C ALA A 130 -21.35 -7.29 19.61
N ALA A 131 -21.20 -8.61 19.61
CA ALA A 131 -19.92 -9.27 19.86
C ALA A 131 -18.89 -8.93 18.78
N PHE A 132 -19.28 -8.96 17.50
CA PHE A 132 -18.39 -8.63 16.40
C PHE A 132 -17.94 -7.16 16.43
N PHE A 133 -18.88 -6.22 16.58
CA PHE A 133 -18.54 -4.80 16.68
C PHE A 133 -17.78 -4.47 17.96
N GLY A 134 -18.13 -5.10 19.09
CA GLY A 134 -17.40 -4.97 20.35
C GLY A 134 -15.96 -5.46 20.26
N ALA A 135 -15.74 -6.61 19.63
CA ALA A 135 -14.40 -7.16 19.41
C ALA A 135 -13.56 -6.25 18.50
N ASN A 136 -14.14 -5.73 17.41
CA ASN A 136 -13.46 -4.80 16.51
C ASN A 136 -13.09 -3.47 17.20
N ALA A 137 -13.99 -2.92 18.01
CA ALA A 137 -13.74 -1.70 18.78
C ALA A 137 -12.61 -1.91 19.80
N TYR A 138 -12.61 -3.05 20.50
CA TYR A 138 -11.58 -3.40 21.47
C TYR A 138 -10.19 -3.59 20.82
N SER A 139 -10.15 -4.26 19.66
CA SER A 139 -8.90 -4.46 18.90
C SER A 139 -8.31 -3.14 18.38
N LYS A 140 -9.15 -2.20 17.92
CA LYS A 140 -8.70 -0.89 17.44
C LYS A 140 -8.16 0.00 18.57
N GLY A 141 -8.73 -0.09 19.77
CA GLY A 141 -8.27 0.63 20.96
C GLY A 141 -6.89 0.22 21.49
N LYS A 142 -6.35 -0.95 21.09
CA LYS A 142 -4.97 -1.36 21.44
C LYS A 142 -3.88 -0.82 20.50
N GLY A 143 -4.25 -0.32 19.31
CA GLY A 143 -3.31 0.20 18.31
C GLY A 143 -2.82 1.63 18.58
N GLU A 144 -3.57 2.41 19.36
CA GLU A 144 -3.20 3.76 19.79
C GLU A 144 -2.68 3.73 21.24
N SER A 145 -1.48 3.17 21.43
CA SER A 145 -0.69 3.54 22.61
C SER A 145 -0.09 4.92 22.34
N PRO A 146 -0.36 5.95 23.17
CA PRO A 146 0.25 7.25 22.99
C PRO A 146 1.74 7.08 23.28
N LYS A 147 2.59 7.26 22.25
CA LYS A 147 4.03 7.46 22.46
C LYS A 147 4.17 8.74 23.29
N LYS A 148 4.38 8.57 24.59
CA LYS A 148 4.95 9.59 25.47
C LYS A 148 6.42 9.78 25.13
#